data_AF-A0A1D7Y041-F1
#
_entry.id   AF-A0A1D7Y041-F1
#
_cell.length_a   1.000
_cell.length_b   1.000
_cell.length_c   1.000
_cell.angle_alpha   90.00
_cell.angle_beta   90.00
_cell.angle_gamma   90.00
#
_symmetry.space_group_name_H-M   'P 1'
#
loop_
_entity.id
_entity.type
_entity.pdbx_description
1 polymer ?
#
loop_
_entity_poly.entity_id
_entity_poly.type
_entity_poly.pdbx_seq_one_letter_code
_entity_poly.pdbx_strand_id
1 'polypeptide(L)'
;MKNYKQASKVGQQLIMSYLKKRMKEKKVTIRKLVVILEVSEPTLIGYFKIKTPMPLGVYLEICGALDLRPYLIPSESDNTEMKRMFF
;
A
#
# COMPACT_ATOMS: atom_id res chain seq x y z
N MET A 1 -19.88 15.89 -3.14
CA MET A 1 -18.54 16.12 -2.51
C MET A 1 -18.25 15.29 -1.26
N LYS A 2 -19.18 15.07 -0.30
CA LYS A 2 -18.93 14.21 0.89
C LYS A 2 -18.57 12.75 0.55
N ASN A 3 -19.19 12.18 -0.49
CA ASN A 3 -18.96 10.78 -0.88
C ASN A 3 -17.52 10.49 -1.33
N TYR A 4 -16.86 11.41 -2.04
CA TYR A 4 -15.51 11.14 -2.58
C TYR A 4 -14.42 11.06 -1.49
N LYS A 5 -14.53 11.88 -0.43
CA LYS A 5 -13.60 11.82 0.71
C LYS A 5 -13.74 10.49 1.47
N GLN A 6 -14.98 10.05 1.70
CA GLN A 6 -15.24 8.76 2.35
C GLN A 6 -14.78 7.60 1.48
N ALA A 7 -15.08 7.63 0.17
CA ALA A 7 -14.62 6.63 -0.79
C ALA A 7 -13.08 6.56 -0.82
N SER A 8 -12.39 7.70 -0.82
CA SER A 8 -10.93 7.75 -0.74
C SER A 8 -10.40 7.10 0.54
N LYS A 9 -11.02 7.36 1.70
CA LYS A 9 -10.63 6.74 2.97
C LYS A 9 -10.80 5.22 2.96
N VAL A 10 -11.93 4.73 2.42
CA VAL A 10 -12.18 3.29 2.26
C VAL A 10 -11.15 2.66 1.32
N GLY A 11 -10.85 3.31 0.18
CA GLY A 11 -9.80 2.85 -0.75
C GLY A 11 -8.42 2.75 -0.08
N GLN A 12 -8.04 3.76 0.70
CA GLN A 12 -6.79 3.72 1.48
C GLN A 12 -6.76 2.56 2.48
N GLN A 13 -7.87 2.30 3.18
CA GLN A 13 -7.97 1.17 4.11
C GLN A 13 -7.82 -0.18 3.40
N LEU A 14 -8.40 -0.34 2.21
CA LEU A 14 -8.26 -1.55 1.40
C LEU A 14 -6.81 -1.76 0.97
N ILE A 15 -6.15 -0.72 0.46
CA ILE A 15 -4.73 -0.77 0.07
C ILE A 15 -3.86 -1.15 1.28
N MET A 16 -4.03 -0.49 2.43
CA MET A 16 -3.23 -0.78 3.63
C MET A 16 -3.46 -2.21 4.15
N SER A 17 -4.68 -2.72 4.05
CA SER A 17 -5.00 -4.09 4.44
C SER A 17 -4.33 -5.12 3.53
N TYR A 18 -4.33 -4.84 2.22
CA TYR A 18 -3.65 -5.66 1.23
C TYR A 18 -2.13 -5.66 1.41
N LEU A 19 -1.50 -4.49 1.63
CA LEU A 19 -0.07 -4.40 1.94
C LEU A 19 0.29 -5.22 3.19
N LYS A 20 -0.51 -5.11 4.27
CA LYS A 20 -0.30 -5.91 5.50
C LYS A 20 -0.43 -7.41 5.25
N LYS A 21 -1.37 -7.83 4.41
CA LYS A 21 -1.51 -9.24 4.01
C LYS A 21 -0.26 -9.72 3.28
N ARG A 22 0.19 -8.98 2.27
CA ARG A 22 1.40 -9.32 1.50
C ARG A 22 2.67 -9.32 2.36
N MET A 23 2.78 -8.40 3.31
CA MET A 23 3.86 -8.40 4.30
C MET A 23 3.91 -9.71 5.10
N LYS A 24 2.75 -10.22 5.55
CA LYS A 24 2.67 -11.50 6.26
C LYS A 24 3.09 -12.67 5.35
N GLU A 25 2.59 -12.71 4.12
CA GLU A 25 2.93 -13.74 3.13
C GLU A 25 4.43 -13.79 2.84
N LYS A 26 5.06 -12.63 2.61
CA LYS A 26 6.50 -12.52 2.33
C LYS A 26 7.38 -12.44 3.58
N LYS A 27 6.81 -12.56 4.79
CA LYS A 27 7.50 -12.43 6.08
C LYS A 27 8.33 -11.13 6.19
N VAL A 28 7.82 -10.04 5.61
CA VAL A 28 8.43 -8.71 5.68
C VAL A 28 7.90 -7.97 6.90
N THR A 29 8.79 -7.59 7.81
CA THR A 29 8.44 -6.83 9.02
C THR A 29 8.50 -5.32 8.78
N ILE A 30 7.85 -4.54 9.64
CA ILE A 30 7.96 -3.08 9.64
C ILE A 30 9.42 -2.64 9.78
N ARG A 31 10.20 -3.28 10.65
CA ARG A 31 11.64 -3.00 10.79
C ARG A 31 12.42 -3.23 9.50
N LYS A 32 12.09 -4.27 8.73
CA LYS A 32 12.72 -4.51 7.43
C LYS A 32 12.39 -3.39 6.44
N LEU A 33 11.15 -2.91 6.43
CA LEU A 33 10.77 -1.75 5.61
C LEU A 33 11.45 -0.45 6.05
N VAL A 34 11.62 -0.22 7.36
CA VAL A 34 12.37 0.94 7.88
C VAL A 34 13.79 0.99 7.29
N VAL A 35 14.47 -0.15 7.24
CA VAL A 35 15.82 -0.24 6.66
C VAL A 35 15.81 0.00 5.15
N ILE A 36 14.84 -0.55 4.42
CA ILE A 36 14.75 -0.42 2.95
C ILE A 36 14.40 1.01 2.52
N LEU A 37 13.48 1.65 3.26
CA LEU A 37 12.89 2.93 2.88
C LEU A 37 13.64 4.12 3.50
N GLU A 38 14.55 3.86 4.45
CA GLU A 38 15.22 4.90 5.25
C GLU A 38 14.24 5.85 5.97
N VAL A 39 13.04 5.34 6.29
CA VAL A 39 11.98 6.06 7.00
C VAL A 39 11.88 5.57 8.44
N SER A 40 11.75 6.50 9.40
CA SER A 40 11.62 6.13 10.82
C SER A 40 10.44 5.18 11.11
N GLU A 41 10.62 4.26 12.06
CA GLU A 41 9.57 3.31 12.46
C GLU A 41 8.25 4.00 12.89
N PRO A 42 8.26 5.07 13.73
CA PRO A 42 7.04 5.79 14.07
C PRO A 42 6.32 6.38 12.85
N THR A 43 7.07 6.94 11.90
CA THR A 43 6.52 7.51 10.66
C THR A 43 5.84 6.42 9.83
N LEU A 44 6.51 5.28 9.63
CA LEU A 44 5.97 4.17 8.85
C LEU A 44 4.72 3.57 9.51
N ILE A 45 4.72 3.42 10.84
CA ILE A 45 3.52 3.03 11.61
C ILE A 45 2.39 4.05 11.43
N GLY A 46 2.71 5.34 11.41
CA GLY A 46 1.77 6.43 11.14
C GLY A 46 1.06 6.27 9.79
N TYR A 47 1.82 5.97 8.74
CA TYR A 47 1.29 5.71 7.40
C TYR A 47 0.36 4.48 7.37
N PHE A 48 0.79 3.34 7.92
CA PHE A 48 -0.01 2.10 7.96
C PHE A 48 -1.26 2.19 8.85
N LYS A 49 -1.31 3.16 9.76
CA LYS A 49 -2.48 3.50 10.58
C LYS A 49 -3.31 4.64 9.97
N ILE A 50 -2.92 5.19 8.82
CA ILE A 50 -3.59 6.32 8.13
C ILE A 50 -3.71 7.53 9.08
N LYS A 51 -2.73 7.72 9.97
CA LYS A 51 -2.65 8.89 10.86
C LYS A 51 -2.08 10.09 10.11
N THR A 52 -1.13 9.83 9.22
CA THR A 52 -0.49 10.81 8.34
C THR A 52 -0.60 10.31 6.91
N PRO A 53 -0.79 11.22 5.92
CA PRO A 53 -0.74 10.84 4.51
C PRO A 53 0.61 10.21 4.16
N MET A 54 0.57 9.07 3.48
CA MET A 54 1.78 8.42 2.96
C MET A 54 2.18 9.12 1.65
N PRO A 55 3.45 9.56 1.50
CA PRO A 55 3.94 10.05 0.23
C PRO A 55 3.85 8.97 -0.86
N LEU A 56 3.55 9.36 -2.09
CA LEU A 56 3.42 8.41 -3.21
C LEU A 56 4.72 7.63 -3.45
N GLY A 57 5.89 8.27 -3.33
CA GLY A 57 7.19 7.59 -3.47
C GLY A 57 7.34 6.43 -2.48
N VAL A 58 7.07 6.67 -1.19
CA VAL A 58 7.11 5.64 -0.14
C VAL A 58 6.15 4.49 -0.44
N TYR A 59 4.95 4.78 -0.96
CA TYR A 59 4.01 3.74 -1.38
C TYR A 59 4.59 2.85 -2.50
N LEU A 60 5.19 3.47 -3.53
CA LEU A 60 5.78 2.74 -4.66
C LEU A 60 6.99 1.89 -4.23
N GLU A 61 7.82 2.40 -3.32
CA GLU A 61 8.94 1.66 -2.75
C GLU A 61 8.46 0.47 -1.90
N ILE A 62 7.40 0.63 -1.09
CA ILE A 62 6.76 -0.48 -0.37
C ILE A 62 6.25 -1.52 -1.37
N CYS A 63 5.64 -1.10 -2.48
CA CYS A 63 5.22 -2.02 -3.54
C CYS A 63 6.42 -2.79 -4.08
N GLY A 64 7.52 -2.13 -4.44
CA GLY A 64 8.76 -2.79 -4.88
C GLY A 64 9.33 -3.77 -3.85
N ALA A 65 9.42 -3.36 -2.58
CA ALA A 65 9.90 -4.18 -1.48
C ALA A 65 9.03 -5.43 -1.22
N LEU A 66 7.76 -5.35 -1.56
CA LEU A 66 6.79 -6.45 -1.45
C LEU A 66 6.57 -7.20 -2.75
N ASP A 67 7.33 -6.88 -3.81
CA ASP A 67 7.18 -7.44 -5.17
C ASP A 67 5.72 -7.35 -5.63
N LEU A 68 5.16 -6.17 -5.40
CA LEU A 68 3.85 -5.75 -5.84
C LEU A 68 4.02 -4.81 -7.02
N ARG A 69 3.21 -5.04 -8.04
CA ARG A 69 3.03 -4.07 -9.10
C ARG A 69 2.01 -3.04 -8.61
N PRO A 70 2.36 -1.76 -8.46
CA PRO A 70 1.37 -0.74 -8.15
C PRO A 70 0.33 -0.72 -9.27
N TYR A 71 -0.96 -0.53 -8.92
CA TYR A 71 -2.12 -0.58 -9.83
C TYR A 71 -2.14 0.45 -10.97
N LEU A 72 -1.02 1.14 -11.21
CA LEU A 72 -0.79 2.05 -12.34
C LEU A 72 -0.34 1.31 -13.60
N ILE A 73 -0.22 -0.02 -13.57
CA ILE A 73 -0.03 -0.80 -14.79
C ILE A 73 -1.38 -0.91 -15.50
N PRO A 74 -1.44 -0.59 -16.82
CA PRO A 74 -2.66 -0.76 -17.60
C PRO A 74 -3.24 -2.18 -17.42
N SER A 75 -4.56 -2.29 -17.27
CA SER A 75 -5.27 -3.56 -17.05
C SER A 75 -4.98 -4.63 -18.11
N GLU A 76 -4.61 -4.19 -19.31
CA GLU A 76 -4.18 -5.01 -20.44
C GLU A 76 -2.83 -5.71 -20.21
N SER A 77 -1.99 -5.13 -19.35
CA SER A 77 -0.62 -5.58 -19.07
C SER A 77 -0.49 -6.31 -17.72
N ASP A 78 -1.58 -6.41 -16.94
CA ASP A 78 -1.59 -7.12 -15.66
C ASP A 78 -2.25 -8.51 -15.76
N ASN A 79 -1.41 -9.54 -15.77
CA ASN A 79 -1.81 -10.95 -15.79
C ASN A 79 -1.73 -11.61 -14.40
N THR A 80 -1.47 -10.85 -13.33
CA THR A 80 -1.01 -11.45 -12.07
C THR A 80 -1.77 -11.06 -10.79
N GLU A 81 -2.44 -9.91 -10.66
CA GLU A 81 -3.38 -9.73 -9.53
C GLU A 81 -4.36 -8.55 -9.61
N MET A 82 -5.58 -8.80 -9.11
CA MET A 82 -6.72 -7.90 -8.89
C MET A 82 -7.55 -7.41 -10.10
N LYS A 83 -8.01 -8.35 -10.95
CA LYS A 83 -9.03 -8.06 -11.98
C LYS A 83 -10.46 -7.82 -11.47
N ARG A 84 -10.77 -7.92 -10.16
CA ARG A 84 -12.13 -7.74 -9.63
C ARG A 84 -12.14 -7.21 -8.19
N MET A 85 -12.21 -5.89 -8.03
CA MET A 85 -13.05 -5.31 -6.99
C MET A 85 -14.22 -4.64 -7.72
N PHE A 86 -15.21 -5.45 -8.08
CA PHE A 86 -16.46 -4.96 -8.67
C PHE A 86 -17.19 -4.07 -7.66
N PHE A 87 -17.61 -2.90 -8.12
CA PHE A 87 -18.93 -2.34 -7.82
C PHE A 87 -19.78 -2.49 -9.08
#